data_AF-A0A8S1TUA7-F1
#
_entry.id   AF-A0A8S1TUA7-F1
#
_cell.length_a   1.000
_cell.length_b   1.000
_cell.length_c   1.000
_cell.angle_alpha   90.00
_cell.angle_beta   90.00
_cell.angle_gamma   90.00
#
_symmetry.space_group_name_H-M   'P 1'
#
loop_
_entity.id
_entity.type
_entity.pdbx_description
1 polymer ?
#
loop_
_entity_poly.entity_id
_entity_poly.type
_entity_poly.pdbx_seq_one_letter_code
_entity_poly.pdbx_strand_id
1 'polypeptide(L)'
;MDYIRTIVSGKKKRFISEGYNLDLTYVCDRIIAMAFPADGFESCYRNPIDKVVQFLENRHGNNYLIMNLSSRTYDYSKFKNQVKNYQWNNHHAPQLHLLFNMCKSMQEFFNQKQENVVVVHCLAGKGRTGTLICCYLLYCGMFNSVNDVLQYYEKSRFNDEGLGVNQPCQIRYIEYFNQLLQGESIYPSLKYLSSIIIEGVPKLNIDDGSKISAKIYQNQQLIKDTQILKIIQENQTNCFIMSPNPIVIHGDILIEFYNSNLVKTKLIMRISFNTSFNTITFTKDQIDPFKIKNDQRIPEKFKIHVCLSEYCNNCDQTTSFHDKCPDCKQTLNQERQNWHQIKEAIKLKGVNIMRNFPQNF
;
A
#
# COMPACT_ATOMS: atom_id res chain seq x y z
N MET A 1 5.61 8.82 -31.84
CA MET A 1 5.28 9.08 -30.42
C MET A 1 4.67 7.86 -29.73
N ASP A 2 3.66 7.21 -30.32
CA ASP A 2 2.95 6.10 -29.64
C ASP A 2 3.80 4.86 -29.37
N TYR A 3 4.83 4.60 -30.18
CA TYR A 3 5.80 3.53 -29.94
C TYR A 3 6.51 3.66 -28.58
N ILE A 4 6.95 4.87 -28.20
CA ILE A 4 7.61 5.14 -26.91
C ILE A 4 6.62 4.95 -25.76
N ARG A 5 5.36 5.37 -25.94
CA ARG A 5 4.30 5.18 -24.93
C ARG A 5 4.00 3.70 -24.71
N THR A 6 3.95 2.89 -25.77
CA THR A 6 3.77 1.43 -25.67
C THR A 6 4.90 0.78 -24.88
N ILE A 7 6.15 1.21 -25.10
CA ILE A 7 7.29 0.74 -24.32
C ILE A 7 7.15 1.11 -22.84
N VAL A 8 6.75 2.34 -22.51
CA VAL A 8 6.61 2.79 -21.10
C VAL A 8 5.42 2.17 -20.39
N SER A 9 4.34 1.84 -21.09
CA SER A 9 3.27 1.02 -20.51
C SER A 9 3.70 -0.42 -20.25
N GLY A 10 4.79 -0.88 -20.86
CA GLY A 10 5.22 -2.26 -20.77
C GLY A 10 4.07 -3.21 -21.12
N LYS A 11 3.75 -4.11 -20.19
CA LYS A 11 2.78 -5.20 -20.37
C LYS A 11 1.35 -4.87 -19.91
N LYS A 12 1.05 -3.59 -19.63
CA LYS A 12 -0.31 -3.14 -19.26
C LYS A 12 -1.25 -3.18 -20.46
N LYS A 13 -2.52 -3.51 -20.20
CA LYS A 13 -3.61 -3.38 -21.17
C LYS A 13 -3.86 -1.90 -21.45
N ARG A 14 -3.54 -1.46 -22.66
CA ARG A 14 -3.82 -0.09 -23.11
C ARG A 14 -5.22 -0.03 -23.72
N PHE A 15 -5.89 1.09 -23.56
CA PHE A 15 -7.10 1.41 -24.29
C PHE A 15 -6.71 1.89 -25.69
N ILE A 16 -6.93 1.03 -26.70
CA ILE A 16 -6.65 1.31 -28.11
C ILE A 16 -7.95 1.13 -28.91
N SER A 17 -8.80 2.16 -28.90
CA SER A 17 -10.02 2.22 -29.70
C SER A 17 -10.51 3.67 -29.82
N GLU A 18 -11.42 3.93 -30.77
CA GLU A 18 -12.03 5.26 -30.97
C GLU A 18 -11.01 6.40 -31.17
N GLY A 19 -9.85 6.09 -31.77
CA GLY A 19 -8.77 7.06 -31.97
C GLY A 19 -7.96 7.39 -30.70
N TYR A 20 -8.21 6.70 -29.58
CA TYR A 20 -7.41 6.81 -28.36
C TYR A 20 -6.35 5.71 -28.28
N ASN A 21 -5.20 6.05 -27.71
CA ASN A 21 -4.15 5.12 -27.33
C ASN A 21 -3.62 5.50 -25.94
N LEU A 22 -4.36 5.12 -24.90
CA LEU A 22 -4.08 5.52 -23.52
C LEU A 22 -3.69 4.31 -22.66
N ASP A 23 -2.73 4.50 -21.77
CA ASP A 23 -2.47 3.57 -20.67
C ASP A 23 -3.57 3.73 -19.61
N LEU A 24 -4.72 3.15 -19.94
CA LEU A 24 -5.99 3.24 -19.24
C LEU A 24 -6.72 1.90 -19.42
N THR A 25 -7.36 1.41 -18.37
CA THR A 25 -8.14 0.18 -18.40
C THR A 25 -9.36 0.31 -17.51
N TYR A 26 -10.51 -0.11 -18.00
CA TYR A 26 -11.65 -0.39 -17.13
C TYR A 26 -11.36 -1.69 -16.39
N VAL A 27 -11.16 -1.59 -15.07
CA VAL A 27 -11.03 -2.79 -14.24
C VAL A 27 -12.39 -3.47 -14.12
N CYS A 28 -13.44 -2.66 -13.98
CA CYS A 28 -14.84 -2.99 -14.20
C CYS A 28 -15.55 -1.76 -14.80
N ASP A 29 -16.84 -1.86 -15.11
CA ASP A 29 -17.61 -0.81 -15.82
C ASP A 29 -17.48 0.59 -15.24
N ARG A 30 -17.39 0.69 -13.91
CA ARG A 30 -17.40 1.97 -13.17
C ARG A 30 -16.05 2.33 -12.54
N ILE A 31 -15.01 1.51 -12.71
CA ILE A 31 -13.68 1.75 -12.12
C ILE A 31 -12.62 1.68 -13.20
N ILE A 32 -11.92 2.79 -13.39
CA ILE A 32 -10.86 2.93 -14.39
C ILE A 32 -9.51 3.02 -13.67
N ALA A 33 -8.56 2.17 -14.05
CA ALA A 33 -7.16 2.28 -13.67
C ALA A 33 -6.37 2.95 -14.80
N MET A 34 -5.55 3.96 -14.49
CA MET A 34 -4.69 4.57 -15.51
C MET A 34 -3.29 4.93 -14.99
N ALA A 35 -2.37 5.18 -15.92
CA ALA A 35 -1.11 5.86 -15.63
C ALA A 35 -1.31 7.38 -15.47
N PHE A 36 -0.29 8.05 -14.95
CA PHE A 36 -0.32 9.50 -14.67
C PHE A 36 -0.67 10.32 -15.92
N PRO A 37 -1.63 11.26 -15.83
CA PRO A 37 -1.92 12.22 -16.89
C PRO A 37 -0.82 13.29 -16.91
N ALA A 38 0.01 13.25 -17.94
CA ALA A 38 1.19 14.10 -18.05
C ALA A 38 0.95 15.27 -19.02
N ASP A 39 1.56 16.41 -18.71
CA ASP A 39 1.63 17.57 -19.57
C ASP A 39 3.07 17.80 -20.06
N GLY A 40 3.25 18.65 -21.08
CA GLY A 40 4.55 19.02 -21.63
C GLY A 40 5.36 17.81 -22.14
N PHE A 41 6.67 17.80 -21.90
CA PHE A 41 7.57 16.78 -22.41
C PHE A 41 7.27 15.36 -21.89
N GLU A 42 6.73 15.24 -20.67
CA GLU A 42 6.37 13.93 -20.10
C GLU A 42 5.22 13.24 -20.87
N SER A 43 4.39 14.00 -21.58
CA SER A 43 3.31 13.47 -22.44
C SER A 43 3.84 12.67 -23.66
N CYS A 44 5.12 12.80 -23.99
CA CYS A 44 5.76 12.02 -25.07
C CYS A 44 5.83 10.53 -24.72
N TYR A 45 5.87 10.20 -23.44
CA TYR A 45 6.03 8.82 -22.96
C TYR A 45 4.99 8.38 -21.92
N ARG A 46 4.13 9.29 -21.44
CA ARG A 46 2.95 9.00 -20.61
C ARG A 46 1.65 9.38 -21.33
N ASN A 47 0.51 9.22 -20.65
CA ASN A 47 -0.78 9.65 -21.17
C ASN A 47 -0.80 11.17 -21.30
N PRO A 48 -1.06 11.74 -22.49
CA PRO A 48 -1.28 13.18 -22.63
C PRO A 48 -2.54 13.58 -21.87
N ILE A 49 -2.43 14.55 -20.97
CA ILE A 49 -3.55 14.99 -20.14
C ILE A 49 -4.75 15.41 -20.98
N ASP A 50 -4.56 16.16 -22.07
CA ASP A 50 -5.66 16.63 -22.92
C ASP A 50 -6.41 15.48 -23.60
N LYS A 51 -5.70 14.38 -23.92
CA LYS A 51 -6.35 13.16 -24.46
C LYS A 51 -7.13 12.40 -23.41
N VAL A 52 -6.67 12.41 -22.16
CA VAL A 52 -7.43 11.83 -21.03
C VAL A 52 -8.67 12.66 -20.74
N VAL A 53 -8.57 13.99 -20.77
CA VAL A 53 -9.72 14.90 -20.64
C VAL A 53 -10.74 14.62 -21.73
N GLN A 54 -10.32 14.66 -22.99
CA GLN A 54 -11.19 14.38 -24.14
C GLN A 54 -11.89 13.02 -24.01
N PHE A 55 -11.15 11.98 -23.61
CA PHE A 55 -11.70 10.65 -23.38
C PHE A 55 -12.78 10.64 -22.29
N LEU A 56 -12.51 11.24 -21.12
CA LEU A 56 -13.44 11.25 -20.00
C LEU A 56 -14.68 12.10 -20.29
N GLU A 57 -14.51 13.26 -20.93
CA GLU A 57 -15.63 14.13 -21.28
C GLU A 57 -16.54 13.50 -22.34
N ASN A 58 -15.97 12.88 -23.37
CA ASN A 58 -16.75 12.26 -24.44
C ASN A 58 -17.53 11.03 -23.96
N ARG A 59 -16.99 10.25 -23.02
CA ARG A 59 -17.62 9.01 -22.55
C ARG A 59 -18.46 9.15 -21.29
N HIS A 60 -18.05 10.05 -20.38
CA HIS A 60 -18.64 10.15 -19.03
C HIS A 60 -19.18 11.54 -18.72
N GLY A 61 -18.97 12.54 -19.59
CA GLY A 61 -19.43 13.91 -19.37
C GLY A 61 -18.92 14.48 -18.04
N ASN A 62 -19.82 14.72 -17.10
CA ASN A 62 -19.52 15.20 -15.74
C ASN A 62 -19.64 14.10 -14.67
N ASN A 63 -19.74 12.83 -15.05
CA ASN A 63 -19.98 11.71 -14.14
C ASN A 63 -18.67 10.97 -13.82
N TYR A 64 -17.56 11.68 -13.60
CA TYR A 64 -16.28 11.07 -13.24
C TYR A 64 -15.61 11.75 -12.04
N LEU A 65 -14.92 10.95 -11.23
CA LEU A 65 -14.06 11.43 -10.14
C LEU A 65 -12.66 10.83 -10.29
N ILE A 66 -11.63 11.66 -10.22
CA ILE A 66 -10.24 11.21 -10.28
C ILE A 66 -9.64 11.11 -8.87
N MET A 67 -9.12 9.94 -8.53
CA MET A 67 -8.36 9.65 -7.31
C MET A 67 -6.86 9.66 -7.66
N ASN A 68 -6.18 10.75 -7.30
CA ASN A 68 -4.75 10.92 -7.57
C ASN A 68 -3.92 10.42 -6.38
N LEU A 69 -3.21 9.31 -6.60
CA LEU A 69 -2.33 8.66 -5.62
C LEU A 69 -0.84 8.92 -5.90
N SER A 70 -0.50 9.83 -6.82
CA SER A 70 0.85 9.94 -7.37
C SER A 70 1.83 10.76 -6.52
N SER A 71 1.32 11.47 -5.51
CA SER A 71 2.03 12.53 -4.76
C SER A 71 2.53 13.69 -5.63
N ARG A 72 2.10 13.77 -6.90
CA ARG A 72 2.36 14.87 -7.82
C ARG A 72 1.05 15.58 -8.13
N THR A 73 1.12 16.90 -8.23
CA THR A 73 0.01 17.71 -8.73
C THR A 73 0.16 17.97 -10.22
N TYR A 74 -0.94 18.34 -10.85
CA TYR A 74 -1.05 18.81 -12.23
C TYR A 74 -2.25 19.77 -12.28
N ASP A 75 -2.50 20.40 -13.42
CA ASP A 75 -3.62 21.33 -13.56
C ASP A 75 -4.97 20.59 -13.46
N TYR A 76 -5.61 20.69 -12.30
CA TYR A 76 -6.90 20.05 -12.02
C TYR A 76 -8.08 20.79 -12.67
N SER A 77 -7.89 22.03 -13.11
CA SER A 77 -8.94 22.77 -13.81
C SER A 77 -9.33 22.10 -15.13
N LYS A 78 -8.36 21.43 -15.78
CA LYS A 78 -8.58 20.56 -16.96
C LYS A 78 -9.61 19.44 -16.71
N PHE A 79 -9.79 19.03 -15.47
CA PHE A 79 -10.77 18.02 -15.05
C PHE A 79 -11.94 18.62 -14.25
N LYS A 80 -12.23 19.92 -14.45
CA LYS A 80 -13.29 20.66 -13.72
C LYS A 80 -13.16 20.56 -12.20
N ASN A 81 -11.92 20.44 -11.71
CA ASN A 81 -11.58 20.22 -10.31
C ASN A 81 -12.19 18.94 -9.69
N GLN A 82 -12.59 17.96 -10.50
CA GLN A 82 -13.10 16.65 -10.06
C GLN A 82 -11.96 15.68 -9.70
N VAL A 83 -11.00 16.16 -8.91
CA VAL A 83 -9.80 15.41 -8.50
C VAL A 83 -9.67 15.42 -6.98
N LYS A 84 -9.62 14.25 -6.36
CA LYS A 84 -9.26 14.08 -4.94
C LYS A 84 -7.82 13.57 -4.84
N ASN A 85 -7.01 14.31 -4.09
CA ASN A 85 -5.61 13.97 -3.86
C ASN A 85 -5.44 13.18 -2.58
N TYR A 86 -4.77 12.03 -2.68
CA TYR A 86 -4.37 11.23 -1.55
C TYR A 86 -2.86 10.98 -1.65
N GLN A 87 -2.12 11.47 -0.67
CA GLN A 87 -0.67 11.34 -0.67
C GLN A 87 -0.24 10.07 0.06
N TRP A 88 0.48 9.21 -0.66
CA TRP A 88 1.14 8.03 -0.12
C TRP A 88 2.44 7.84 -0.88
N ASN A 89 3.56 7.87 -0.14
CA ASN A 89 4.91 7.73 -0.67
C ASN A 89 5.05 6.49 -1.56
N ASN A 90 5.71 6.69 -2.70
CA ASN A 90 5.82 5.65 -3.72
C ASN A 90 6.55 4.41 -3.15
N HIS A 91 6.01 3.22 -3.41
CA HIS A 91 6.54 1.93 -2.95
C HIS A 91 6.53 1.69 -1.42
N HIS A 92 5.80 2.47 -0.63
CA HIS A 92 5.51 2.14 0.78
C HIS A 92 4.17 1.42 0.88
N ALA A 93 3.72 1.01 2.07
CA ALA A 93 2.30 0.73 2.35
C ALA A 93 1.52 2.03 2.58
N PRO A 94 0.21 2.10 2.25
CA PRO A 94 -0.62 3.25 2.61
C PRO A 94 -0.85 3.23 4.12
N GLN A 95 -1.20 4.37 4.70
CA GLN A 95 -1.78 4.34 6.04
C GLN A 95 -3.12 3.60 5.99
N LEU A 96 -3.38 2.74 6.97
CA LEU A 96 -4.55 1.84 6.92
C LEU A 96 -5.87 2.63 6.85
N HIS A 97 -6.00 3.68 7.66
CA HIS A 97 -7.18 4.55 7.66
C HIS A 97 -7.40 5.27 6.32
N LEU A 98 -6.32 5.59 5.60
CA LEU A 98 -6.38 6.26 4.30
C LEU A 98 -7.08 5.37 3.25
N LEU A 99 -6.85 4.05 3.29
CA LEU A 99 -7.54 3.09 2.42
C LEU A 99 -9.06 3.12 2.64
N PHE A 100 -9.49 3.09 3.90
CA PHE A 100 -10.91 3.18 4.26
C PHE A 100 -11.54 4.50 3.84
N ASN A 101 -10.86 5.63 4.07
CA ASN A 101 -11.32 6.94 3.64
C ASN A 101 -11.49 7.05 2.12
N MET A 102 -10.52 6.51 1.36
CA MET A 102 -10.61 6.49 -0.10
C MET A 102 -11.77 5.62 -0.57
N CYS A 103 -11.97 4.43 0.01
CA CYS A 103 -13.09 3.55 -0.33
C CYS A 103 -14.45 4.18 0.01
N LYS A 104 -14.57 4.82 1.18
CA LYS A 104 -15.74 5.60 1.58
C LYS A 104 -16.05 6.71 0.57
N SER A 105 -15.04 7.50 0.20
CA SER A 105 -15.18 8.56 -0.80
C SER A 105 -15.62 8.03 -2.17
N MET A 106 -15.10 6.87 -2.60
CA MET A 106 -15.55 6.21 -3.83
C MET A 106 -17.02 5.80 -3.73
N GLN A 107 -17.41 5.14 -2.64
CA GLN A 107 -18.79 4.70 -2.42
C GLN A 107 -19.77 5.88 -2.39
N GLU A 108 -19.43 6.96 -1.70
CA GLU A 108 -20.24 8.18 -1.65
C GLU A 108 -20.45 8.76 -3.04
N PHE A 109 -19.40 8.80 -3.88
CA PHE A 109 -19.52 9.26 -5.26
C PHE A 109 -20.40 8.31 -6.10
N PHE A 110 -20.21 6.99 -5.98
CA PHE A 110 -21.03 6.02 -6.71
C PHE A 110 -22.50 6.02 -6.31
N ASN A 111 -22.83 6.45 -5.08
CA ASN A 111 -24.21 6.57 -4.60
C ASN A 111 -24.93 7.81 -5.16
N GLN A 112 -24.21 8.79 -5.73
CA GLN A 112 -24.85 9.99 -6.28
C GLN A 112 -25.54 9.73 -7.63
N LYS A 113 -24.92 8.93 -8.51
CA LYS A 113 -25.47 8.55 -9.82
C LYS A 113 -24.97 7.19 -10.25
N GLN A 114 -25.79 6.43 -10.97
CA GLN A 114 -25.45 5.09 -11.45
C GLN A 114 -24.36 5.14 -12.54
N GLU A 115 -24.33 6.22 -13.33
CA GLU A 115 -23.38 6.47 -14.41
C GLU A 115 -22.01 6.94 -13.89
N ASN A 116 -21.89 7.23 -12.59
CA ASN A 116 -20.64 7.71 -12.03
C ASN A 116 -19.53 6.66 -12.16
N VAL A 117 -18.38 7.11 -12.65
CA VAL A 117 -17.14 6.33 -12.76
C VAL A 117 -16.02 6.93 -11.91
N VAL A 118 -15.21 6.09 -11.27
CA VAL A 118 -14.01 6.53 -10.56
C VAL A 118 -12.78 6.15 -11.36
N VAL A 119 -11.90 7.14 -11.57
CA VAL A 119 -10.60 6.95 -12.19
C VAL A 119 -9.52 6.96 -11.12
N VAL A 120 -8.80 5.86 -10.93
CA VAL A 120 -7.69 5.77 -9.98
C VAL A 120 -6.37 5.76 -10.73
N HIS A 121 -5.44 6.62 -10.32
CA HIS A 121 -4.10 6.63 -10.90
C HIS A 121 -3.01 6.88 -9.86
N CYS A 122 -1.81 6.42 -10.19
CA CYS A 122 -0.58 6.81 -9.52
C CYS A 122 0.42 7.27 -10.60
N LEU A 123 1.72 7.03 -10.44
CA LEU A 123 2.68 7.31 -11.51
C LEU A 123 2.53 6.32 -12.68
N ALA A 124 2.58 5.02 -12.38
CA ALA A 124 2.58 3.96 -13.38
C ALA A 124 1.23 3.23 -13.52
N GLY A 125 0.25 3.51 -12.66
CA GLY A 125 -1.04 2.81 -12.68
C GLY A 125 -0.95 1.31 -12.40
N LYS A 126 -0.02 0.90 -11.51
CA LYS A 126 0.25 -0.50 -11.14
C LYS A 126 -0.07 -0.78 -9.67
N GLY A 127 0.93 -0.68 -8.78
CA GLY A 127 0.84 -1.11 -7.38
C GLY A 127 -0.15 -0.30 -6.55
N ARG A 128 0.12 1.00 -6.31
CA ARG A 128 -0.76 1.88 -5.51
C ARG A 128 -2.21 1.94 -6.03
N THR A 129 -2.34 2.04 -7.36
CA THR A 129 -3.64 2.01 -8.04
C THR A 129 -4.37 0.71 -7.77
N GLY A 130 -3.68 -0.43 -7.95
CA GLY A 130 -4.25 -1.74 -7.68
C GLY A 130 -4.62 -1.93 -6.22
N THR A 131 -3.79 -1.46 -5.28
CA THR A 131 -4.10 -1.56 -3.84
C THR A 131 -5.44 -0.92 -3.52
N LEU A 132 -5.66 0.33 -3.96
CA LEU A 132 -6.95 1.00 -3.71
C LEU A 132 -8.11 0.29 -4.42
N ILE A 133 -7.94 -0.11 -5.68
CA ILE A 133 -9.00 -0.78 -6.43
C ILE A 133 -9.36 -2.12 -5.77
N CYS A 134 -8.39 -2.95 -5.42
CA CYS A 134 -8.61 -4.22 -4.71
C CYS A 134 -9.32 -3.98 -3.36
N CYS A 135 -8.87 -3.01 -2.56
CA CYS A 135 -9.56 -2.63 -1.33
C CYS A 135 -11.01 -2.22 -1.59
N TYR A 136 -11.27 -1.41 -2.62
CA TYR A 136 -12.64 -0.99 -2.92
C TYR A 136 -13.53 -2.17 -3.37
N LEU A 137 -13.00 -3.08 -4.18
CA LEU A 137 -13.73 -4.27 -4.64
C LEU A 137 -14.07 -5.23 -3.49
N LEU A 138 -13.21 -5.33 -2.47
CA LEU A 138 -13.53 -6.02 -1.20
C LEU A 138 -14.55 -5.23 -0.37
N TYR A 139 -14.39 -3.91 -0.31
CA TYR A 139 -15.26 -3.00 0.43
C TYR A 139 -16.70 -3.03 -0.09
N CYS A 140 -16.89 -3.03 -1.41
CA CYS A 140 -18.19 -3.13 -2.04
C CYS A 140 -18.75 -4.57 -2.11
N GLY A 141 -18.06 -5.55 -1.55
CA GLY A 141 -18.52 -6.94 -1.49
C GLY A 141 -18.54 -7.68 -2.83
N MET A 142 -17.94 -7.12 -3.88
CA MET A 142 -17.76 -7.83 -5.16
C MET A 142 -16.81 -9.03 -5.00
N PHE A 143 -15.88 -8.94 -4.05
CA PHE A 143 -15.00 -10.04 -3.65
C PHE A 143 -14.95 -10.16 -2.12
N ASN A 144 -14.69 -11.36 -1.63
CA ASN A 144 -14.44 -11.63 -0.20
C ASN A 144 -13.02 -12.18 0.07
N SER A 145 -12.32 -12.62 -0.98
CA SER A 145 -10.98 -13.20 -0.94
C SER A 145 -9.95 -12.21 -1.47
N VAL A 146 -8.87 -12.01 -0.71
CA VAL A 146 -7.73 -11.16 -1.11
C VAL A 146 -7.05 -11.74 -2.35
N ASN A 147 -6.90 -13.06 -2.43
CA ASN A 147 -6.26 -13.71 -3.57
C ASN A 147 -7.08 -13.52 -4.85
N ASP A 148 -8.41 -13.66 -4.77
CA ASP A 148 -9.29 -13.59 -5.93
C ASP A 148 -9.33 -12.16 -6.49
N VAL A 149 -9.41 -11.15 -5.61
CA VAL A 149 -9.43 -9.75 -6.05
C VAL A 149 -8.09 -9.30 -6.63
N LEU A 150 -6.97 -9.83 -6.12
CA LEU A 150 -5.63 -9.57 -6.65
C LEU A 150 -5.49 -10.16 -8.06
N GLN A 151 -5.90 -11.42 -8.25
CA GLN A 151 -5.90 -12.08 -9.55
C GLN A 151 -6.84 -11.40 -10.55
N TYR A 152 -8.02 -10.98 -10.10
CA TYR A 152 -8.96 -10.23 -10.93
C TYR A 152 -8.33 -8.92 -11.42
N TYR A 153 -7.77 -8.11 -10.51
CA TYR A 153 -7.14 -6.85 -10.90
C TYR A 153 -5.96 -7.05 -11.87
N GLU A 154 -5.12 -8.06 -11.63
CA GLU A 154 -4.03 -8.45 -12.52
C GLU A 154 -4.54 -8.77 -13.93
N LYS A 155 -5.50 -9.70 -14.04
CA LYS A 155 -6.09 -10.10 -15.33
C LYS A 155 -6.79 -8.95 -16.02
N SER A 156 -7.42 -8.05 -15.29
CA SER A 156 -8.04 -6.85 -15.88
C SER A 156 -7.00 -5.86 -16.40
N ARG A 157 -5.88 -5.64 -15.68
CA ARG A 157 -4.94 -4.54 -15.97
C ARG A 157 -3.74 -4.95 -16.84
N PHE A 158 -3.36 -6.21 -16.90
CA PHE A 158 -2.15 -6.69 -17.57
C PHE A 158 -2.46 -7.80 -18.58
N ASN A 159 -1.61 -7.93 -19.61
CA ASN A 159 -1.68 -9.03 -20.57
C ASN A 159 -0.96 -10.30 -20.07
N ASP A 160 0.05 -10.12 -19.24
CA ASP A 160 0.89 -11.20 -18.72
C ASP A 160 0.61 -11.43 -17.24
N GLU A 161 0.73 -12.68 -16.81
CA GLU A 161 0.65 -13.07 -15.39
C GLU A 161 1.91 -12.65 -14.60
N GLY A 162 1.77 -12.61 -13.28
CA GLY A 162 2.77 -12.12 -12.34
C GLY A 162 2.89 -10.59 -12.29
N LEU A 163 1.92 -9.83 -12.81
CA LEU A 163 1.93 -8.37 -12.87
C LEU A 163 0.66 -7.78 -12.24
N GLY A 164 0.83 -7.09 -11.11
CA GLY A 164 -0.26 -6.40 -10.44
C GLY A 164 0.20 -5.66 -9.19
N VAL A 165 -0.48 -5.91 -8.09
CA VAL A 165 -0.03 -5.52 -6.75
C VAL A 165 0.95 -6.58 -6.25
N ASN A 166 2.25 -6.34 -6.48
CA ASN A 166 3.29 -7.34 -6.16
C ASN A 166 4.12 -6.96 -4.93
N GLN A 167 4.03 -5.72 -4.45
CA GLN A 167 4.83 -5.29 -3.32
C GLN A 167 4.27 -5.94 -2.05
N PRO A 168 5.07 -6.69 -1.27
CA PRO A 168 4.56 -7.39 -0.09
C PRO A 168 3.86 -6.48 0.92
N CYS A 169 4.37 -5.28 1.17
CA CYS A 169 3.68 -4.31 2.04
C CYS A 169 2.30 -3.91 1.52
N GLN A 170 2.09 -3.85 0.21
CA GLN A 170 0.79 -3.50 -0.37
C GLN A 170 -0.21 -4.65 -0.21
N ILE A 171 0.23 -5.88 -0.44
CA ILE A 171 -0.59 -7.09 -0.26
C ILE A 171 -1.01 -7.21 1.21
N ARG A 172 -0.06 -7.09 2.14
CA ARG A 172 -0.30 -7.14 3.59
C ARG A 172 -1.35 -6.13 4.05
N TYR A 173 -1.34 -4.92 3.49
CA TYR A 173 -2.33 -3.91 3.86
C TYR A 173 -3.72 -4.17 3.26
N ILE A 174 -3.81 -4.88 2.12
CA ILE A 174 -5.09 -5.38 1.61
C ILE A 174 -5.62 -6.49 2.54
N GLU A 175 -4.74 -7.35 3.07
CA GLU A 175 -5.10 -8.38 4.06
C GLU A 175 -5.62 -7.75 5.36
N TYR A 176 -4.89 -6.79 5.93
CA TYR A 176 -5.33 -6.03 7.11
C TYR A 176 -6.68 -5.34 6.87
N PHE A 177 -6.85 -4.74 5.70
CA PHE A 177 -8.10 -4.11 5.30
C PHE A 177 -9.25 -5.13 5.24
N ASN A 178 -9.02 -6.31 4.66
CA ASN A 178 -10.03 -7.37 4.57
C ASN A 178 -10.41 -7.92 5.96
N GLN A 179 -9.44 -8.17 6.85
CA GLN A 179 -9.70 -8.64 8.22
C GLN A 179 -10.65 -7.70 8.98
N LEU A 180 -10.39 -6.38 8.90
CA LEU A 180 -11.28 -5.37 9.48
C LEU A 180 -12.66 -5.35 8.82
N LEU A 181 -12.75 -5.56 7.51
CA LEU A 181 -14.03 -5.64 6.80
C LEU A 181 -14.88 -6.86 7.16
N GLN A 182 -14.24 -7.96 7.56
CA GLN A 182 -14.92 -9.17 8.02
C GLN A 182 -15.39 -9.09 9.48
N GLY A 183 -15.18 -7.94 10.14
CA GLY A 183 -15.69 -7.68 11.48
C GLY A 183 -14.80 -8.24 12.60
N GLU A 184 -13.54 -8.56 12.32
CA GLU A 184 -12.59 -8.91 13.37
C GLU A 184 -12.48 -7.80 14.40
N SER A 185 -12.49 -8.17 15.69
CA SER A 185 -12.44 -7.23 16.82
C SER A 185 -11.00 -6.76 17.05
N ILE A 186 -10.51 -5.95 16.12
CA ILE A 186 -9.17 -5.37 16.13
C ILE A 186 -9.26 -3.89 16.46
N TYR A 187 -8.40 -3.46 17.37
CA TYR A 187 -8.31 -2.10 17.89
C TYR A 187 -6.84 -1.66 17.96
N PRO A 188 -6.57 -0.35 17.96
CA PRO A 188 -5.21 0.16 18.03
C PRO A 188 -4.49 -0.35 19.28
N SER A 189 -3.27 -0.86 19.11
CA SER A 189 -2.47 -1.43 20.20
C SER A 189 -1.09 -0.78 20.28
N LEU A 190 -0.65 -0.53 21.51
CA LEU A 190 0.70 -0.07 21.84
C LEU A 190 1.59 -1.29 22.05
N LYS A 191 2.78 -1.29 21.45
CA LYS A 191 3.77 -2.36 21.62
C LYS A 191 5.11 -1.78 22.02
N TYR A 192 5.88 -2.52 22.79
CA TYR A 192 7.31 -2.27 22.93
C TYR A 192 8.06 -2.99 21.82
N LEU A 193 8.91 -2.25 21.10
CA LEU A 193 9.88 -2.83 20.18
C LEU A 193 11.24 -2.91 20.88
N SER A 194 11.65 -4.13 21.24
CA SER A 194 12.88 -4.37 21.99
C SER A 194 14.09 -4.63 21.08
N SER A 195 13.87 -5.34 19.98
CA SER A 195 14.92 -5.69 19.02
C SER A 195 14.37 -6.05 17.64
N ILE A 196 15.25 -5.96 16.64
CA ILE A 196 15.07 -6.48 15.30
C ILE A 196 16.17 -7.52 15.08
N ILE A 197 15.79 -8.73 14.67
CA ILE A 197 16.71 -9.83 14.43
C ILE A 197 16.64 -10.21 12.95
N ILE A 198 17.78 -10.19 12.27
CA ILE A 198 17.91 -10.65 10.89
C ILE A 198 18.52 -12.06 10.92
N GLU A 199 17.73 -13.08 10.60
CA GLU A 199 18.17 -14.48 10.44
C GLU A 199 18.69 -14.68 9.00
N GLY A 200 19.90 -15.22 8.84
CA GLY A 200 20.50 -15.47 7.54
C GLY A 200 21.17 -14.23 6.92
N VAL A 201 22.33 -13.84 7.43
CA VAL A 201 23.05 -12.62 7.01
C VAL A 201 23.21 -12.49 5.48
N PRO A 202 22.72 -11.39 4.87
CA PRO A 202 22.95 -11.09 3.45
C PRO A 202 24.42 -10.88 3.12
N LYS A 203 24.83 -11.24 1.91
CA LYS A 203 26.19 -11.00 1.37
C LYS A 203 26.17 -9.81 0.42
N LEU A 204 26.19 -8.59 0.97
CA LEU A 204 25.93 -7.36 0.19
C LEU A 204 27.20 -6.64 -0.26
N ASN A 205 28.32 -6.87 0.41
CA ASN A 205 29.63 -6.29 0.08
C ASN A 205 30.59 -7.35 -0.49
N ILE A 206 31.68 -6.88 -1.11
CA ILE A 206 32.67 -7.71 -1.82
C ILE A 206 33.48 -8.59 -0.85
N ASP A 207 33.63 -8.15 0.39
CA ASP A 207 34.33 -8.84 1.48
C ASP A 207 33.47 -9.90 2.19
N ASP A 208 32.39 -10.39 1.56
CA ASP A 208 31.38 -11.28 2.14
C ASP A 208 30.67 -10.70 3.39
N GLY A 209 30.87 -9.41 3.69
CA GLY A 209 30.28 -8.70 4.81
C GLY A 209 28.99 -7.95 4.46
N SER A 210 28.27 -7.53 5.50
CA SER A 210 27.17 -6.58 5.41
C SER A 210 27.21 -5.63 6.60
N LYS A 211 27.12 -4.32 6.35
CA LYS A 211 27.02 -3.28 7.38
C LYS A 211 25.62 -2.71 7.34
N ILE A 212 24.70 -3.39 8.02
CA ILE A 212 23.28 -3.07 8.00
C ILE A 212 22.94 -2.08 9.12
N SER A 213 22.24 -1.01 8.79
CA SER A 213 21.54 -0.13 9.73
C SER A 213 20.05 -0.12 9.42
N ALA A 214 19.23 0.22 10.41
CA ALA A 214 17.77 0.22 10.31
C ALA A 214 17.22 1.56 10.80
N LYS A 215 16.35 2.15 9.99
CA LYS A 215 15.61 3.37 10.31
C LYS A 215 14.14 3.01 10.52
N ILE A 216 13.60 3.41 11.66
CA ILE A 216 12.24 3.10 12.08
C ILE A 216 11.41 4.37 11.99
N TYR A 217 10.33 4.30 11.22
CA TYR A 217 9.40 5.40 10.99
C TYR A 217 8.02 5.03 11.50
N GLN A 218 7.38 5.98 12.17
CA GLN A 218 5.97 5.93 12.56
C GLN A 218 5.31 7.22 12.06
N ASN A 219 4.14 7.12 11.44
CA ASN A 219 3.45 8.29 10.88
C ASN A 219 4.34 9.13 9.94
N GLN A 220 5.19 8.46 9.16
CA GLN A 220 6.16 9.08 8.24
C GLN A 220 7.27 9.91 8.91
N GLN A 221 7.35 9.89 10.24
CA GLN A 221 8.42 10.53 11.01
C GLN A 221 9.43 9.48 11.47
N LEU A 222 10.71 9.80 11.34
CA LEU A 222 11.78 8.95 11.87
C LEU A 222 11.75 9.02 13.40
N ILE A 223 11.49 7.89 14.05
CA ILE A 223 11.46 7.80 15.51
C ILE A 223 12.73 7.19 16.09
N LYS A 224 13.45 6.39 15.29
CA LYS A 224 14.71 5.77 15.72
C LYS A 224 15.61 5.38 14.54
N ASP A 225 16.91 5.49 14.75
CA ASP A 225 17.95 4.84 13.96
C ASP A 225 18.69 3.82 14.86
N THR A 226 18.99 2.64 14.32
CA THR A 226 19.74 1.60 15.02
C THR A 226 20.69 0.91 14.06
N GLN A 227 21.81 0.43 14.57
CA GLN A 227 22.78 -0.36 13.84
C GLN A 227 22.89 -1.76 14.44
N ILE A 228 23.67 -2.63 13.79
CA ILE A 228 24.02 -3.95 14.35
C ILE A 228 24.71 -3.74 15.70
N LEU A 229 24.13 -4.30 16.75
CA LEU A 229 24.72 -4.32 18.09
C LEU A 229 25.53 -5.59 18.31
N LYS A 230 25.00 -6.72 17.87
CA LYS A 230 25.61 -8.04 18.09
C LYS A 230 25.36 -8.95 16.89
N ILE A 231 26.35 -9.81 16.64
CA ILE A 231 26.23 -10.95 15.73
C ILE A 231 26.20 -12.20 16.61
N ILE A 232 25.20 -13.04 16.42
CA ILE A 232 25.10 -14.35 17.10
C ILE A 232 25.02 -15.47 16.07
N GLN A 233 25.25 -16.71 16.51
CA GLN A 233 24.96 -17.90 15.72
C GLN A 233 23.79 -18.66 16.33
N GLU A 234 22.77 -18.91 15.53
CA GLU A 234 21.64 -19.78 15.86
C GLU A 234 21.43 -20.77 14.72
N ASN A 235 21.30 -22.06 15.03
CA ASN A 235 21.06 -23.12 14.05
C ASN A 235 22.03 -23.10 12.85
N GLN A 236 23.32 -22.87 13.10
CA GLN A 236 24.38 -22.73 12.07
C GLN A 236 24.19 -21.54 11.12
N THR A 237 23.33 -20.59 11.47
CA THR A 237 23.13 -19.33 10.73
C THR A 237 23.55 -18.14 11.58
N ASN A 238 24.23 -17.18 10.95
CA ASN A 238 24.52 -15.92 11.61
C ASN A 238 23.23 -15.09 11.69
N CYS A 239 22.98 -14.47 12.84
CA CYS A 239 21.88 -13.53 13.06
C CYS A 239 22.44 -12.16 13.46
N PHE A 240 21.91 -11.10 12.86
CA PHE A 240 22.21 -9.73 13.28
C PHE A 240 21.14 -9.23 14.23
N ILE A 241 21.55 -8.80 15.41
CA ILE A 241 20.66 -8.19 16.40
C ILE A 241 20.88 -6.67 16.39
N MET A 242 19.78 -5.95 16.25
CA MET A 242 19.70 -4.51 16.36
C MET A 242 18.75 -4.20 17.51
N SER A 243 19.17 -3.45 18.53
CA SER A 243 18.26 -2.97 19.56
C SER A 243 18.08 -1.47 19.41
N PRO A 244 16.85 -1.00 19.15
CA PRO A 244 16.57 0.44 19.18
C PRO A 244 16.67 1.04 20.59
N ASN A 245 17.02 0.27 21.63
CA ASN A 245 16.63 0.46 23.03
C ASN A 245 15.09 0.50 23.12
N PRO A 246 14.43 -0.29 24.00
CA PRO A 246 12.98 -0.48 23.95
C PRO A 246 12.21 0.83 23.73
N ILE A 247 11.53 0.93 22.57
CA ILE A 247 10.70 2.08 22.21
C ILE A 247 9.24 1.65 22.15
N VAL A 248 8.34 2.56 22.53
CA VAL A 248 6.90 2.38 22.37
C VAL A 248 6.52 2.76 20.95
N ILE A 249 5.77 1.88 20.27
CA ILE A 249 5.29 2.08 18.90
C ILE A 249 3.80 1.78 18.79
N HIS A 250 3.13 2.42 17.83
CA HIS A 250 1.72 2.20 17.50
C HIS A 250 1.41 2.52 16.03
N GLY A 251 0.29 1.99 15.55
CA GLY A 251 -0.24 2.29 14.22
C GLY A 251 0.65 1.72 13.13
N ASP A 252 0.81 2.46 12.03
CA ASP A 252 1.57 2.05 10.86
C ASP A 252 3.08 2.31 11.03
N ILE A 253 3.87 1.24 10.97
CA ILE A 253 5.32 1.23 11.15
C ILE A 253 6.01 0.87 9.85
N LEU A 254 7.03 1.64 9.47
CA LEU A 254 7.95 1.35 8.38
C LEU A 254 9.36 1.17 8.95
N ILE A 255 10.00 0.05 8.62
CA ILE A 255 11.41 -0.17 8.93
C ILE A 255 12.18 -0.28 7.62
N GLU A 256 13.16 0.60 7.45
CA GLU A 256 14.04 0.65 6.29
C GLU A 256 15.43 0.14 6.66
N PHE A 257 15.97 -0.80 5.88
CA PHE A 257 17.29 -1.37 6.09
C PHE A 257 18.28 -0.87 5.04
N TYR A 258 19.36 -0.28 5.52
CA TYR A 258 20.41 0.30 4.70
C TYR A 258 21.68 -0.53 4.83
N ASN A 259 22.40 -0.74 3.73
CA ASN A 259 23.75 -1.28 3.76
C ASN A 259 24.76 -0.20 3.38
N SER A 260 25.81 -0.09 4.19
CA SER A 260 26.91 0.84 3.95
C SER A 260 28.15 0.12 3.43
N ASN A 261 28.75 0.69 2.39
CA ASN A 261 30.10 0.32 1.96
C ASN A 261 31.03 1.53 2.07
N LEU A 262 32.29 1.41 1.63
CA LEU A 262 33.30 2.48 1.73
C LEU A 262 32.90 3.79 1.02
N VAL A 263 31.95 3.75 0.09
CA VAL A 263 31.62 4.87 -0.80
C VAL A 263 30.23 5.44 -0.53
N LYS A 264 29.25 4.58 -0.18
CA LYS A 264 27.86 5.01 -0.04
C LYS A 264 27.03 4.07 0.84
N THR A 265 26.00 4.65 1.42
CA THR A 265 24.90 3.94 2.08
C THR A 265 23.73 3.82 1.11
N LYS A 266 23.19 2.61 0.96
CA LYS A 266 22.05 2.34 0.08
C LYS A 266 20.93 1.65 0.84
N LEU A 267 19.70 2.08 0.58
CA LEU A 267 18.51 1.33 0.97
C LEU A 267 18.50 -0.02 0.24
N ILE A 268 18.38 -1.11 0.99
CA ILE A 268 18.39 -2.47 0.47
C ILE A 268 16.98 -3.05 0.48
N MET A 269 16.33 -2.95 1.62
CA MET A 269 15.02 -3.58 1.84
C MET A 269 14.21 -2.82 2.88
N ARG A 270 12.91 -3.11 2.93
CA ARG A 270 11.94 -2.48 3.82
C ARG A 270 10.89 -3.48 4.25
N ILE A 271 10.34 -3.27 5.44
CA ILE A 271 9.13 -3.93 5.91
C ILE A 271 8.17 -2.88 6.44
N SER A 272 6.87 -3.15 6.35
CA SER A 272 5.84 -2.27 6.92
C SER A 272 4.73 -3.09 7.54
N PHE A 273 4.27 -2.71 8.71
CA PHE A 273 3.20 -3.43 9.41
C PHE A 273 2.43 -2.46 10.30
N ASN A 274 1.28 -2.91 10.79
CA ASN A 274 0.49 -2.16 11.74
C ASN A 274 0.48 -2.88 13.09
N THR A 275 0.74 -2.16 14.18
CA THR A 275 0.90 -2.74 15.54
C THR A 275 -0.36 -3.41 16.09
N SER A 276 -1.52 -3.15 15.47
CA SER A 276 -2.79 -3.77 15.84
C SER A 276 -2.91 -5.21 15.35
N PHE A 277 -2.01 -5.65 14.47
CA PHE A 277 -2.00 -6.96 13.85
C PHE A 277 -0.77 -7.76 14.32
N ASN A 278 -0.91 -9.09 14.41
CA ASN A 278 0.10 -9.98 14.99
C ASN A 278 1.25 -10.34 14.00
N THR A 279 1.80 -9.36 13.28
CA THR A 279 2.89 -9.60 12.33
C THR A 279 4.25 -9.35 12.98
N ILE A 280 4.94 -10.44 13.33
CA ILE A 280 6.22 -10.40 14.07
C ILE A 280 7.41 -10.96 13.27
N THR A 281 7.17 -11.69 12.19
CA THR A 281 8.23 -12.30 11.38
C THR A 281 7.94 -12.11 9.90
N PHE A 282 8.96 -11.72 9.14
CA PHE A 282 8.89 -11.48 7.70
C PHE A 282 9.87 -12.40 7.00
N THR A 283 9.36 -13.29 6.16
CA THR A 283 10.18 -14.14 5.28
C THR A 283 10.67 -13.35 4.05
N LYS A 284 11.64 -13.91 3.32
CA LYS A 284 12.24 -13.29 2.11
C LYS A 284 11.22 -12.76 1.10
N ASP A 285 10.12 -13.46 0.88
CA ASP A 285 9.02 -13.11 -0.03
C ASP A 285 8.08 -12.03 0.53
N GLN A 286 8.13 -11.75 1.84
CA GLN A 286 7.33 -10.74 2.51
C GLN A 286 8.04 -9.38 2.65
N ILE A 287 9.22 -9.23 2.03
CA ILE A 287 10.08 -8.06 2.16
C ILE A 287 10.07 -7.23 0.89
N ASP A 288 9.98 -5.91 1.06
CA ASP A 288 10.05 -4.95 -0.02
C ASP A 288 11.49 -4.56 -0.34
N PRO A 289 11.82 -4.23 -1.60
CA PRO A 289 10.97 -4.36 -2.77
C PRO A 289 10.81 -5.82 -3.21
N PHE A 290 9.69 -6.17 -3.87
CA PHE A 290 9.38 -7.52 -4.38
C PHE A 290 10.53 -8.28 -5.07
N LYS A 291 11.48 -7.58 -5.71
CA LYS A 291 12.66 -8.19 -6.34
C LYS A 291 13.60 -8.89 -5.36
N ILE A 292 13.52 -8.59 -4.07
CA ILE A 292 14.33 -9.20 -2.99
C ILE A 292 14.19 -10.72 -2.98
N LYS A 293 12.99 -11.23 -3.29
CA LYS A 293 12.72 -12.67 -3.36
C LYS A 293 13.63 -13.41 -4.35
N ASN A 294 14.12 -12.74 -5.39
CA ASN A 294 15.00 -13.31 -6.42
C ASN A 294 16.46 -12.88 -6.25
N ASP A 295 16.81 -12.12 -5.20
CA ASP A 295 18.18 -11.67 -4.98
C ASP A 295 19.00 -12.81 -4.37
N GLN A 296 19.99 -13.29 -5.13
CA GLN A 296 20.86 -14.40 -4.72
C GLN A 296 21.80 -14.03 -3.56
N ARG A 297 22.01 -12.73 -3.32
CA ARG A 297 22.81 -12.24 -2.19
C ARG A 297 22.09 -12.39 -0.85
N ILE A 298 20.79 -12.64 -0.89
CA ILE A 298 19.93 -12.82 0.28
C ILE A 298 19.60 -14.32 0.39
N PRO A 299 19.98 -15.00 1.48
CA PRO A 299 19.74 -16.44 1.63
C PRO A 299 18.26 -16.82 1.54
N GLU A 300 17.93 -18.03 1.09
CA GLU A 300 16.53 -18.50 1.02
C GLU A 300 15.86 -18.58 2.39
N LYS A 301 16.64 -18.93 3.44
CA LYS A 301 16.15 -18.96 4.82
C LYS A 301 16.10 -17.57 5.48
N PHE A 302 16.31 -16.49 4.72
CA PHE A 302 16.33 -15.13 5.26
C PHE A 302 15.01 -14.77 5.93
N LYS A 303 15.09 -14.27 7.17
CA LYS A 303 13.94 -13.72 7.90
C LYS A 303 14.31 -12.47 8.69
N ILE A 304 13.31 -11.64 8.91
CA ILE A 304 13.38 -10.52 9.84
C ILE A 304 12.36 -10.76 10.94
N HIS A 305 12.83 -10.88 12.18
CA HIS A 305 11.99 -10.93 13.37
C HIS A 305 11.93 -9.55 14.00
N VAL A 306 10.73 -9.05 14.20
CA VAL A 306 10.44 -7.83 14.94
C VAL A 306 9.95 -8.24 16.32
N CYS A 307 10.79 -8.06 17.33
CA CYS A 307 10.52 -8.50 18.70
C CYS A 307 9.60 -7.49 19.39
N LEU A 308 8.30 -7.79 19.36
CA LEU A 308 7.26 -7.00 19.98
C LEU A 308 6.78 -7.65 21.28
N SER A 309 6.52 -6.82 22.29
CA SER A 309 5.80 -7.23 23.50
C SER A 309 4.66 -6.26 23.78
N GLU A 310 3.66 -6.71 24.54
CA GLU A 310 2.58 -5.82 24.99
C GLU A 310 3.14 -4.64 25.79
N TYR A 311 2.62 -3.45 25.51
CA TYR A 311 2.93 -2.27 26.30
C TYR A 311 2.24 -2.29 27.67
N CYS A 312 1.01 -2.83 27.70
CA CYS A 312 0.13 -2.82 28.87
C CYS A 312 -0.43 -4.22 29.14
N ASN A 313 -0.43 -4.64 30.40
CA ASN A 313 -1.01 -5.93 30.81
C ASN A 313 -2.55 -5.97 30.74
N ASN A 314 -3.19 -4.80 30.66
CA ASN A 314 -4.65 -4.67 30.71
C ASN A 314 -5.27 -4.26 29.36
N CYS A 315 -4.44 -3.94 28.35
CA CYS A 315 -4.91 -3.38 27.09
C CYS A 315 -4.11 -3.97 25.93
N ASP A 316 -4.82 -4.60 25.01
CA ASP A 316 -4.26 -5.25 23.83
C ASP A 316 -5.01 -4.82 22.55
N GLN A 317 -4.81 -5.56 21.46
CA GLN A 317 -5.51 -5.34 20.19
C GLN A 317 -7.00 -5.74 20.20
N THR A 318 -7.49 -6.45 21.22
CA THR A 318 -8.91 -6.84 21.35
C THR A 318 -9.70 -5.88 22.25
N THR A 319 -8.98 -5.09 23.05
CA THR A 319 -9.55 -4.07 23.93
C THR A 319 -10.01 -2.85 23.13
N SER A 320 -11.30 -2.54 23.20
CA SER A 320 -11.88 -1.36 22.53
C SER A 320 -11.24 -0.06 23.02
N PHE A 321 -11.19 0.97 22.17
CA PHE A 321 -10.62 2.26 22.58
C PHE A 321 -11.29 2.87 23.83
N HIS A 322 -12.59 2.63 24.02
CA HIS A 322 -13.32 3.12 25.19
C HIS A 322 -12.94 2.39 26.48
N ASP A 323 -12.50 1.15 26.37
CA ASP A 323 -12.16 0.30 27.52
C ASP A 323 -10.67 0.33 27.85
N LYS A 324 -9.84 0.93 26.99
CA LYS A 324 -8.41 1.12 27.26
C LYS A 324 -8.18 1.95 28.54
N CYS A 325 -7.09 1.64 29.25
CA CYS A 325 -6.68 2.39 30.43
C CYS A 325 -6.32 3.85 30.07
N PRO A 326 -6.30 4.77 31.04
CA PRO A 326 -6.04 6.20 30.79
C PRO A 326 -4.72 6.45 30.04
N ASP A 327 -3.66 5.76 30.41
CA ASP A 327 -2.33 5.90 29.80
C ASP A 327 -2.30 5.44 28.33
N CYS A 328 -2.92 4.29 28.03
CA CYS A 328 -3.05 3.81 26.66
C CYS A 328 -3.89 4.77 25.80
N LYS A 329 -4.99 5.32 26.35
CA LYS A 329 -5.83 6.30 25.64
C LYS A 329 -5.08 7.58 25.32
N GLN A 330 -4.29 8.09 26.27
CA GLN A 330 -3.49 9.29 26.08
C GLN A 330 -2.46 9.10 24.98
N THR A 331 -1.73 7.98 25.00
CA THR A 331 -0.69 7.70 24.01
C THR A 331 -1.27 7.39 22.62
N LEU A 332 -2.41 6.69 22.55
CA LEU A 332 -3.11 6.38 21.29
C LEU A 332 -4.02 7.51 20.79
N ASN A 333 -3.91 8.73 21.32
CA ASN A 333 -4.84 9.80 20.97
C ASN A 333 -4.83 10.12 19.46
N GLN A 334 -3.67 10.04 18.80
CA GLN A 334 -3.57 10.21 17.35
C GLN A 334 -4.28 9.07 16.58
N GLU A 335 -4.16 7.83 17.06
CA GLU A 335 -4.84 6.68 16.45
C GLU A 335 -6.36 6.74 16.60
N ARG A 336 -6.87 7.41 17.64
CA ARG A 336 -8.31 7.54 17.88
C ARG A 336 -9.07 8.05 16.66
N GLN A 337 -8.55 9.09 16.02
CA GLN A 337 -9.18 9.69 14.84
C GLN A 337 -9.11 8.77 13.62
N ASN A 338 -7.94 8.17 13.38
CA ASN A 338 -7.73 7.21 12.30
C ASN A 338 -8.69 6.04 12.39
N TRP A 339 -8.84 5.46 13.59
CA TRP A 339 -9.72 4.32 13.83
C TRP A 339 -11.21 4.68 13.86
N HIS A 340 -11.55 5.91 14.24
CA HIS A 340 -12.92 6.42 14.06
C HIS A 340 -13.30 6.41 12.57
N GLN A 341 -12.42 6.95 11.71
CA GLN A 341 -12.63 6.99 10.27
C GLN A 341 -12.77 5.58 9.65
N ILE A 342 -11.93 4.63 10.09
CA ILE A 342 -12.06 3.21 9.70
C ILE A 342 -13.45 2.69 10.04
N LYS A 343 -13.91 2.87 11.30
CA LYS A 343 -15.23 2.39 11.73
C LYS A 343 -16.37 3.07 10.98
N GLU A 344 -16.27 4.36 10.69
CA GLU A 344 -17.28 5.07 9.90
C GLU A 344 -17.38 4.55 8.47
N ALA A 345 -16.24 4.28 7.83
CA ALA A 345 -16.23 3.66 6.52
C ALA A 345 -16.87 2.26 6.56
N ILE A 346 -16.50 1.41 7.53
CA ILE A 346 -17.09 0.07 7.69
C ILE A 346 -18.61 0.15 7.90
N LYS A 347 -19.11 1.11 8.69
CA LYS A 347 -20.56 1.30 8.89
C LYS A 347 -21.30 1.62 7.58
N LEU A 348 -20.71 2.43 6.70
CA LEU A 348 -21.33 2.76 5.41
C LEU A 348 -21.45 1.55 4.48
N LYS A 349 -20.59 0.53 4.62
CA LYS A 349 -20.74 -0.76 3.90
C LYS A 349 -22.07 -1.42 4.19
N GLY A 350 -22.49 -1.44 5.46
CA GLY A 350 -23.71 -2.11 5.89
C GLY A 350 -25.01 -1.47 5.39
N VAL A 351 -24.96 -0.24 4.87
CA VAL A 351 -26.18 0.55 4.62
C VAL A 351 -26.66 0.53 3.17
N ASN A 352 -25.84 0.25 2.14
CA ASN A 352 -26.30 0.45 0.74
C ASN A 352 -25.54 -0.24 -0.41
N ILE A 353 -24.74 -1.28 -0.18
CA ILE A 353 -23.73 -1.66 -1.18
C ILE A 353 -24.21 -2.58 -2.32
N MET A 354 -25.24 -3.40 -2.14
CA MET A 354 -25.67 -4.37 -3.17
C MET A 354 -26.61 -3.82 -4.27
N ARG A 355 -26.93 -2.53 -4.30
CA ARG A 355 -27.80 -1.96 -5.34
C ARG A 355 -27.07 -1.51 -6.61
N ASN A 356 -25.73 -1.44 -6.59
CA ASN A 356 -24.96 -0.61 -7.52
C ASN A 356 -24.02 -1.36 -8.48
N PHE A 357 -23.96 -2.70 -8.40
CA PHE A 357 -23.21 -3.55 -9.34
C PHE A 357 -24.09 -4.72 -9.79
N PRO A 358 -24.25 -4.96 -11.10
CA PRO A 358 -25.00 -6.11 -11.58
C PRO A 358 -24.34 -7.42 -11.10
N GLN A 359 -25.11 -8.33 -10.51
CA GLN A 359 -24.64 -9.62 -9.99
C GLN A 359 -24.31 -10.66 -11.08
N ASN A 360 -24.09 -10.23 -12.33
CA ASN A 360 -23.82 -11.15 -13.41
C ASN A 360 -22.31 -11.42 -13.49
N PHE A 361 -21.87 -12.44 -12.73
CA PHE A 361 -20.61 -13.15 -12.95
C PHE A 361 -20.83 -14.32 -13.92
#